data_AF-R0F9H4-F1
#
_entry.id   AF-R0F9H4-F1
#
_cell.length_a   1.000
_cell.length_b   1.000
_cell.length_c   1.000
_cell.angle_alpha   90.00
_cell.angle_beta   90.00
_cell.angle_gamma   90.00
#
_symmetry.space_group_name_H-M   'P 1'
#
loop_
_entity.id
_entity.type
_entity.pdbx_description
1 polymer ?
#
loop_
_entity_poly.entity_id
_entity_poly.type
_entity_poly.pdbx_seq_one_letter_code
_entity_poly.pdbx_strand_id
1 'polypeptide(L)'
;MVSKLSLFRANSLPFSPVFSSYSARFIHKPYPTPKTLIFCVFSSNISSTNVPYGPSLLKGKKLLLDDLRLASIGRDRDAHRRKIGDLDESIEKGVLLNEDDFTRVFEISAIRVPAKDCFALENRLRGHLLNWPRIRNIARVPGDEIEDDVVKLLGRESEQDEDSVVDSVNRRISGKAEGDGERLTSVLHRDKLAKTFNSTGYLRFRNLAKISRPKRKRKTEKTTEGKEKDKDKGSKRNEMAVVEVVEDPEGAEDFEGLLGEGYGSRGRWRGSTRLLLLDEKYSGEQVQDLPEAIKALFAEAKMTDASLSFELVKCRLTLFYDYWPMIEILEAVLPKGVIVPSAFEMVGHIAHLNLRDEHIPYKRLIAKVVLDKNQPKIQTVVNKIDRIHNDFRTMQLEVLAGNHSLVTLVVENGLRFHVDLARVYWNSKLGTERQRLLLGFDHSDVVCDVFAGVGPIALAAARIVKRVYANDLNPHAVEFMEQNSVVNKLEKRIEIFNMDGRRFIKAMFSSDKGQKVTQVVMNLPKDAAESLDAFRGVYNDRQRDESLSFPTIHVYGFSKAPDPEFDFHERIRIALSEVAVDVKMRKVRLVAPGKWMLCASFILPKSVAFSRKNTLIM
;
A
#
# COMPACT_ATOMS: atom_id res chain seq x y z
N MET A 1 -12.26 -69.46 47.71
CA MET A 1 -12.93 -69.98 46.49
C MET A 1 -12.38 -69.17 45.33
N VAL A 2 -11.41 -69.70 44.56
CA VAL A 2 -11.61 -70.56 43.37
C VAL A 2 -12.29 -69.71 42.28
N SER A 3 -11.74 -69.40 41.10
CA SER A 3 -10.83 -70.14 40.21
C SER A 3 -10.32 -69.19 39.10
N LYS A 4 -9.02 -69.15 38.77
CA LYS A 4 -8.28 -69.90 37.70
C LYS A 4 -8.52 -69.33 36.27
N LEU A 5 -7.58 -69.29 35.32
CA LEU A 5 -6.41 -70.12 34.92
C LEU A 5 -5.39 -69.21 34.15
N SER A 6 -4.11 -69.13 34.52
CA SER A 6 -2.92 -69.94 34.10
C SER A 6 -2.47 -69.72 32.63
N LEU A 7 -1.30 -69.10 32.37
CA LEU A 7 0.07 -69.67 32.21
C LEU A 7 0.21 -70.54 30.94
N PHE A 8 1.16 -70.32 30.02
CA PHE A 8 2.58 -70.63 30.21
C PHE A 8 3.54 -69.84 29.29
N ARG A 9 4.80 -69.89 29.72
CA ARG A 9 6.02 -69.16 29.33
C ARG A 9 7.02 -70.14 28.71
N ALA A 10 7.98 -69.66 27.90
CA ALA A 10 9.40 -70.09 27.80
C ALA A 10 10.00 -69.49 26.51
N ASN A 11 11.26 -69.08 26.34
CA ASN A 11 12.51 -68.94 27.12
C ASN A 11 13.41 -68.06 26.20
N SER A 12 14.17 -67.05 26.64
CA SER A 12 15.54 -67.03 27.22
C SER A 12 16.40 -66.02 26.43
N LEU A 13 17.22 -65.28 27.18
CA LEU A 13 18.10 -64.13 26.85
C LEU A 13 19.33 -64.52 25.99
N PRO A 14 20.37 -63.66 25.86
CA PRO A 14 20.50 -62.31 25.27
C PRO A 14 21.58 -62.33 24.15
N PHE A 15 21.95 -61.18 23.55
CA PHE A 15 23.31 -60.82 23.06
C PHE A 15 23.21 -59.75 21.94
N SER A 16 23.89 -58.62 22.15
CA SER A 16 24.45 -57.74 21.11
C SER A 16 25.98 -57.85 21.23
N PRO A 17 26.84 -57.33 20.32
CA PRO A 17 26.61 -56.49 19.13
C PRO A 17 27.46 -56.90 17.89
N VAL A 18 27.51 -56.03 16.87
CA VAL A 18 28.61 -55.73 15.90
C VAL A 18 28.18 -55.74 14.41
N PHE A 19 28.17 -54.51 13.87
CA PHE A 19 28.53 -54.02 12.52
C PHE A 19 28.45 -54.95 11.29
N SER A 20 27.69 -54.53 10.26
CA SER A 20 28.23 -53.92 9.03
C SER A 20 27.15 -53.69 7.96
N SER A 21 27.30 -52.55 7.29
CA SER A 21 26.74 -52.07 6.01
C SER A 21 25.89 -53.00 5.14
N TYR A 22 24.73 -52.51 4.65
CA TYR A 22 24.62 -51.96 3.29
C TYR A 22 23.30 -51.19 3.11
N SER A 23 23.39 -50.13 2.32
CA SER A 23 22.40 -49.09 2.07
C SER A 23 21.10 -49.60 1.43
N ALA A 24 19.96 -49.18 2.00
CA ALA A 24 18.71 -49.04 1.25
C ALA A 24 18.30 -47.56 1.28
N ARG A 25 18.51 -46.87 0.17
CA ARG A 25 18.12 -45.47 -0.07
C ARG A 25 16.61 -45.39 -0.22
N PHE A 26 15.91 -44.98 0.82
CA PHE A 26 14.59 -44.36 0.68
C PHE A 26 14.77 -42.84 0.63
N ILE A 27 14.28 -42.27 -0.46
CA ILE A 27 14.39 -40.86 -0.84
C ILE A 27 13.53 -40.03 0.11
N HIS A 28 14.16 -39.41 1.11
CA HIS A 28 13.59 -38.29 1.84
C HIS A 28 13.67 -37.03 0.96
N LYS A 29 12.52 -36.41 0.69
CA LYS A 29 12.47 -35.01 0.20
C LYS A 29 12.98 -34.09 1.31
N PRO A 30 14.03 -33.29 1.09
CA PRO A 30 14.46 -32.29 2.06
C PRO A 30 13.57 -31.04 1.96
N TYR A 31 13.14 -30.55 3.13
CA TYR A 31 12.64 -29.20 3.31
C TYR A 31 13.75 -28.19 2.96
N PRO A 32 13.44 -27.06 2.30
CA PRO A 32 14.45 -26.10 1.89
C PRO A 32 15.02 -25.35 3.10
N THR A 33 16.35 -25.32 3.18
CA THR A 33 17.13 -24.48 4.09
C THR A 33 16.87 -22.99 3.81
N PRO A 34 16.97 -22.11 4.83
CA PRO A 34 16.76 -20.68 4.65
C PRO A 34 17.89 -20.13 3.79
N LYS A 35 17.57 -19.75 2.55
CA LYS A 35 18.48 -18.97 1.71
C LYS A 35 18.81 -17.67 2.42
N THR A 36 20.10 -17.44 2.58
CA THR A 36 20.76 -16.19 2.93
C THR A 36 20.00 -15.02 2.32
N LEU A 37 19.48 -14.13 3.17
CA LEU A 37 18.94 -12.84 2.76
C LEU A 37 20.12 -12.04 2.20
N ILE A 38 20.29 -12.08 0.88
CA ILE A 38 21.12 -11.14 0.15
C ILE A 38 20.43 -9.78 0.34
N PHE A 39 20.99 -8.96 1.23
CA PHE A 39 20.80 -7.52 1.15
C PHE A 39 21.32 -7.08 -0.22
N CYS A 40 20.42 -6.72 -1.13
CA CYS A 40 20.79 -5.96 -2.32
C CYS A 40 21.21 -4.56 -1.86
N VAL A 41 22.46 -4.44 -1.44
CA VAL A 41 23.18 -3.17 -1.47
C VAL A 41 23.48 -2.93 -2.95
N PHE A 42 22.85 -1.94 -3.55
CA PHE A 42 23.28 -1.44 -4.85
C PHE A 42 24.61 -0.70 -4.65
N SER A 43 25.71 -1.46 -4.61
CA SER A 43 27.05 -0.92 -4.78
C SER A 43 27.32 -0.76 -6.27
N SER A 44 27.05 0.42 -6.81
CA SER A 44 27.44 0.78 -8.18
C SER A 44 28.92 1.18 -8.20
N ASN A 45 29.81 0.18 -8.33
CA ASN A 45 31.14 0.39 -8.87
C ASN A 45 31.19 -0.28 -10.25
N ILE A 46 30.93 0.51 -11.28
CA ILE A 46 31.26 0.17 -12.67
C ILE A 46 31.95 1.39 -13.27
N SER A 47 33.26 1.27 -13.48
CA SER A 47 34.01 2.12 -14.38
C SER A 47 33.79 1.62 -15.81
N SER A 48 32.74 2.11 -16.43
CA SER A 48 32.61 2.26 -17.88
C SER A 48 31.84 3.55 -18.08
N THR A 49 32.13 4.30 -19.14
CA THR A 49 31.40 5.51 -19.52
C THR A 49 29.96 5.15 -19.92
N ASN A 50 29.13 4.82 -18.93
CA ASN A 50 27.73 4.46 -19.10
C ASN A 50 26.90 5.69 -18.80
N VAL A 51 26.46 6.37 -19.86
CA VAL A 51 25.33 7.29 -19.76
C VAL A 51 24.13 6.44 -19.28
N PRO A 52 23.46 6.79 -18.17
CA PRO A 52 22.29 6.04 -17.71
C PRO A 52 21.21 6.06 -18.80
N TYR A 53 20.77 4.88 -19.24
CA TYR A 53 19.63 4.73 -20.17
C TYR A 53 18.33 5.09 -19.44
N GLY A 54 17.46 5.84 -20.10
CA GLY A 54 16.18 6.29 -19.54
C GLY A 54 16.11 7.79 -19.22
N PRO A 55 14.94 8.26 -18.75
CA PRO A 55 14.69 9.65 -18.45
C PRO A 55 15.44 10.07 -17.20
N SER A 56 15.88 11.33 -17.18
CA SER A 56 16.56 11.94 -16.04
C SER A 56 16.22 13.42 -15.99
N LEU A 57 16.19 14.01 -14.79
CA LEU A 57 16.08 15.46 -14.61
C LEU A 57 17.27 16.23 -15.20
N LEU A 58 18.38 15.55 -15.52
CA LEU A 58 19.53 16.11 -16.24
C LEU A 58 19.40 16.04 -17.77
N LYS A 59 18.41 15.29 -18.29
CA LYS A 59 18.12 15.15 -19.72
C LYS A 59 16.79 15.84 -20.07
N GLY A 60 16.56 16.04 -21.36
CA GLY A 60 15.37 16.71 -21.87
C GLY A 60 15.42 18.23 -21.71
N LYS A 61 14.67 18.94 -22.55
CA LYS A 61 14.58 20.40 -22.50
C LYS A 61 13.73 20.81 -21.30
N LYS A 62 14.20 21.77 -20.50
CA LYS A 62 13.37 22.44 -19.49
C LYS A 62 12.47 23.44 -20.21
N LEU A 63 11.18 23.46 -19.91
CA LEU A 63 10.28 24.50 -20.43
C LEU A 63 10.68 25.86 -19.85
N LEU A 64 10.99 26.82 -20.72
CA LEU A 64 11.15 28.22 -20.32
C LEU A 64 9.75 28.84 -20.17
N LEU A 65 9.64 29.81 -19.24
CA LEU A 65 8.38 30.38 -18.75
C LEU A 65 7.45 30.94 -19.86
N ASP A 66 7.99 31.26 -21.04
CA ASP A 66 7.25 31.82 -22.17
C ASP A 66 6.40 30.80 -22.95
N ASP A 67 6.75 29.51 -22.94
CA ASP A 67 6.01 28.44 -23.65
C ASP A 67 4.78 27.93 -22.88
N LEU A 68 4.66 28.27 -21.59
CA LEU A 68 3.54 27.86 -20.72
C LEU A 68 2.18 28.45 -21.17
N ARG A 69 2.17 29.50 -21.99
CA ARG A 69 0.94 30.14 -22.48
C ARG A 69 0.23 29.35 -23.58
N LEU A 70 0.94 28.48 -24.31
CA LEU A 70 0.34 27.62 -25.35
C LEU A 70 -0.15 26.27 -24.81
N ALA A 71 0.42 25.77 -23.72
CA ALA A 71 -0.03 24.53 -23.07
C ALA A 71 -1.17 24.72 -22.04
N SER A 72 -1.56 25.96 -21.74
CA SER A 72 -2.51 26.31 -20.66
C SER A 72 -3.89 26.76 -21.12
N ILE A 73 -4.26 26.55 -22.39
CA ILE A 73 -5.67 26.59 -22.82
C ILE A 73 -6.39 25.38 -22.20
N GLY A 74 -6.80 25.55 -20.94
CA GLY A 74 -7.42 24.51 -20.12
C GLY A 74 -7.20 24.67 -18.60
N ARG A 75 -6.44 25.67 -18.15
CA ARG A 75 -6.35 25.99 -16.70
C ARG A 75 -6.47 27.47 -16.46
N ASP A 76 -7.71 27.97 -16.39
CA ASP A 76 -7.96 29.26 -15.74
C ASP A 76 -8.64 29.05 -14.37
N ARG A 77 -8.02 29.71 -13.40
CA ARG A 77 -8.41 30.16 -12.05
C ARG A 77 -9.40 29.35 -11.20
N ASP A 78 -8.91 29.03 -9.99
CA ASP A 78 -9.75 29.12 -8.79
C ASP A 78 -8.93 29.63 -7.59
N ALA A 79 -8.68 30.94 -7.60
CA ALA A 79 -8.10 31.67 -6.50
C ALA A 79 -9.20 32.18 -5.55
N HIS A 80 -9.94 31.30 -4.89
CA HIS A 80 -10.84 31.69 -3.78
C HIS A 80 -10.98 30.58 -2.73
N ARG A 81 -10.14 30.65 -1.70
CA ARG A 81 -10.51 30.14 -0.36
C ARG A 81 -9.87 31.00 0.72
N ARG A 82 -10.56 32.07 1.10
CA ARG A 82 -10.33 32.77 2.38
C ARG A 82 -11.34 32.31 3.42
N LYS A 83 -10.86 32.37 4.66
CA LYS A 83 -11.50 32.30 5.98
C LYS A 83 -11.74 30.89 6.53
N ILE A 84 -10.86 30.48 7.44
CA ILE A 84 -11.10 30.50 8.89
C ILE A 84 -9.74 30.39 9.62
N GLY A 85 -9.48 31.33 10.55
CA GLY A 85 -8.57 31.14 11.70
C GLY A 85 -7.23 31.88 11.64
N ASP A 86 -7.23 33.14 12.07
CA ASP A 86 -6.01 33.91 12.40
C ASP A 86 -5.28 33.25 13.58
N LEU A 87 -4.05 32.78 13.34
CA LEU A 87 -2.89 33.05 14.19
C LEU A 87 -1.62 32.58 13.47
N ASP A 88 -0.64 33.48 13.39
CA ASP A 88 0.76 33.27 12.98
C ASP A 88 1.11 33.52 11.50
N GLU A 89 0.94 34.79 11.06
CA GLU A 89 1.26 35.27 9.71
C GLU A 89 2.68 35.86 9.56
N SER A 90 3.64 35.55 10.46
CA SER A 90 4.99 36.17 10.40
C SER A 90 6.18 35.23 10.20
N ILE A 91 5.98 33.92 10.08
CA ILE A 91 7.09 32.97 9.84
C ILE A 91 6.66 31.93 8.80
N GLU A 92 6.84 32.23 7.50
CA GLU A 92 7.26 31.26 6.47
C GLU A 92 7.20 31.80 5.04
N LYS A 93 8.31 32.42 4.62
CA LYS A 93 8.79 32.22 3.25
C LYS A 93 9.43 30.84 3.16
N GLY A 94 8.63 29.78 3.32
CA GLY A 94 9.07 28.42 2.99
C GLY A 94 9.22 28.34 1.47
N VAL A 95 10.36 27.85 0.99
CA VAL A 95 10.63 27.62 -0.44
C VAL A 95 9.47 26.79 -1.02
N LEU A 96 8.58 27.44 -1.76
CA LEU A 96 7.49 26.77 -2.46
C LEU A 96 8.13 25.91 -3.54
N LEU A 97 7.94 24.59 -3.44
CA LEU A 97 8.34 23.66 -4.49
C LEU A 97 7.56 24.01 -5.76
N ASN A 98 8.25 24.51 -6.78
CA ASN A 98 7.63 24.73 -8.08
C ASN A 98 7.66 23.43 -8.87
N GLU A 99 6.50 22.80 -9.06
CA GLU A 99 6.38 21.53 -9.78
C GLU A 99 6.84 21.63 -11.24
N ASP A 100 6.71 22.82 -11.85
CA ASP A 100 7.10 23.06 -13.24
C ASP A 100 8.63 22.97 -13.45
N ASP A 101 9.44 23.14 -12.39
CA ASP A 101 10.89 22.98 -12.45
C ASP A 101 11.32 21.54 -12.75
N PHE A 102 10.42 20.58 -12.54
CA PHE A 102 10.63 19.15 -12.79
C PHE A 102 10.10 18.71 -14.15
N THR A 103 9.44 19.60 -14.90
CA THR A 103 8.95 19.25 -16.23
C THR A 103 10.12 19.07 -17.18
N ARG A 104 10.14 17.96 -17.93
CA ARG A 104 11.14 17.68 -18.96
C ARG A 104 10.46 17.29 -20.26
N VAL A 105 10.91 17.88 -21.34
CA VAL A 105 10.41 17.64 -22.69
C VAL A 105 11.45 16.85 -23.48
N PHE A 106 11.01 15.76 -24.09
CA PHE A 106 11.81 14.90 -24.94
C PHE A 106 11.21 14.86 -26.34
N GLU A 107 12.04 15.18 -27.33
CA GLU A 107 11.70 14.96 -28.74
C GLU A 107 12.02 13.50 -29.05
N ILE A 108 11.01 12.74 -29.45
CA ILE A 108 11.13 11.31 -29.79
C ILE A 108 10.41 11.02 -31.09
N SER A 109 10.85 9.98 -31.81
CA SER A 109 10.15 9.47 -32.98
C SER A 109 9.08 8.46 -32.56
N ALA A 110 7.97 8.40 -33.28
CA ALA A 110 6.96 7.37 -33.10
C ALA A 110 6.43 6.86 -34.43
N ILE A 111 5.97 5.61 -34.47
CA ILE A 111 5.27 5.06 -35.63
C ILE A 111 3.77 5.20 -35.38
N ARG A 112 3.08 5.99 -36.20
CA ARG A 112 1.63 6.05 -36.24
C ARG A 112 1.10 4.84 -36.98
N VAL A 113 0.22 4.08 -36.32
CA VAL A 113 -0.33 2.81 -36.80
C VAL A 113 -1.84 2.76 -36.59
N PRO A 114 -2.59 1.92 -37.34
CA PRO A 114 -4.01 1.71 -37.09
C PRO A 114 -4.21 1.06 -35.73
N ALA A 115 -5.23 1.48 -34.98
CA ALA A 115 -5.46 0.99 -33.63
C ALA A 115 -5.68 -0.54 -33.53
N LYS A 116 -6.13 -1.18 -34.62
CA LYS A 116 -6.30 -2.64 -34.71
C LYS A 116 -4.98 -3.42 -34.74
N ASP A 117 -3.92 -2.84 -35.27
CA ASP A 117 -2.64 -3.52 -35.53
C ASP A 117 -1.59 -3.23 -34.45
N CYS A 118 -1.86 -2.24 -33.58
CA CYS A 118 -0.87 -1.70 -32.64
C CYS A 118 -0.28 -2.74 -31.66
N PHE A 119 -1.11 -3.63 -31.10
CA PHE A 119 -0.65 -4.63 -30.13
C PHE A 119 0.21 -5.73 -30.76
N ALA A 120 -0.10 -6.13 -32.00
CA ALA A 120 0.73 -7.09 -32.72
C ALA A 120 2.12 -6.51 -33.02
N LEU A 121 2.14 -5.23 -33.40
CA LEU A 121 3.37 -4.50 -33.70
C LEU A 121 4.20 -4.17 -32.45
N GLU A 122 3.56 -3.83 -31.32
CA GLU A 122 4.27 -3.63 -30.05
C GLU A 122 5.11 -4.84 -29.67
N ASN A 123 4.56 -6.06 -29.82
CA ASN A 123 5.30 -7.29 -29.52
C ASN A 123 6.45 -7.54 -30.50
N ARG A 124 6.25 -7.29 -31.81
CA ARG A 124 7.30 -7.43 -32.84
C ARG A 124 8.46 -6.44 -32.61
N LEU A 125 8.14 -5.21 -32.21
CA LEU A 125 9.10 -4.11 -32.12
C LEU A 125 9.63 -3.86 -30.71
N ARG A 126 9.24 -4.66 -29.71
CA ARG A 126 9.49 -4.38 -28.29
C ARG A 126 10.92 -3.96 -27.94
N GLY A 127 11.95 -4.50 -28.60
CA GLY A 127 13.36 -4.12 -28.37
C GLY A 127 13.79 -2.77 -28.95
N HIS A 128 12.94 -2.11 -29.74
CA HIS A 128 13.18 -0.83 -30.41
C HIS A 128 12.22 0.28 -29.95
N LEU A 129 11.30 -0.04 -29.05
CA LEU A 129 10.38 0.93 -28.45
C LEU A 129 11.03 1.64 -27.26
N LEU A 130 10.40 2.72 -26.79
CA LEU A 130 10.90 3.57 -25.72
C LEU A 130 11.20 2.80 -24.42
N ASN A 131 10.31 1.90 -24.00
CA ASN A 131 10.45 1.02 -22.83
C ASN A 131 10.80 1.74 -21.51
N TRP A 132 10.49 3.03 -21.39
CA TRP A 132 10.77 3.78 -20.17
C TRP A 132 9.86 3.37 -19.02
N PRO A 133 10.36 3.35 -17.76
CA PRO A 133 9.55 3.05 -16.60
C PRO A 133 8.32 3.97 -16.54
N ARG A 134 7.15 3.43 -16.18
CA ARG A 134 5.89 4.17 -16.01
C ARG A 134 5.32 4.81 -17.29
N ILE A 135 6.03 4.79 -18.42
CA ILE A 135 5.51 5.20 -19.73
C ILE A 135 5.08 3.94 -20.51
N ARG A 136 3.96 4.03 -21.20
CA ARG A 136 3.53 2.98 -22.12
C ARG A 136 4.17 3.22 -23.47
N ASN A 137 4.59 2.15 -24.14
CA ASN A 137 5.11 2.24 -25.51
C ASN A 137 4.03 2.66 -26.52
N ILE A 138 2.75 2.45 -26.19
CA ILE A 138 1.61 2.86 -27.01
C ILE A 138 0.99 4.13 -26.42
N ALA A 139 1.04 5.23 -27.16
CA ALA A 139 0.33 6.47 -26.85
C ALA A 139 -0.93 6.63 -27.71
N ARG A 140 -1.92 7.37 -27.18
CA ARG A 140 -3.14 7.75 -27.90
C ARG A 140 -2.99 9.18 -28.42
N VAL A 141 -3.49 9.44 -29.62
CA VAL A 141 -3.56 10.78 -30.19
C VAL A 141 -4.96 11.35 -29.89
N PRO A 142 -5.06 12.48 -29.16
CA PRO A 142 -6.34 13.16 -28.97
C PRO A 142 -6.92 13.62 -30.33
N GLY A 143 -8.22 13.38 -30.56
CA GLY A 143 -8.92 13.80 -31.78
C GLY A 143 -9.08 12.72 -32.87
N ASP A 144 -8.37 11.59 -32.77
CA ASP A 144 -8.44 10.47 -33.72
C ASP A 144 -9.47 9.38 -33.31
N GLU A 145 -10.30 9.62 -32.30
CA GLU A 145 -11.31 8.64 -31.86
C GLU A 145 -12.55 8.71 -32.75
N ILE A 146 -12.68 7.77 -33.69
CA ILE A 146 -13.93 7.54 -34.41
C ILE A 146 -14.75 6.54 -33.60
N GLU A 147 -15.99 6.90 -33.22
CA GLU A 147 -16.92 5.97 -32.58
C GLU A 147 -17.18 4.77 -33.52
N ASP A 148 -17.15 3.54 -32.97
CA ASP A 148 -17.31 2.30 -33.72
C ASP A 148 -18.61 2.25 -34.58
N ASP A 149 -19.61 3.05 -34.22
CA ASP A 149 -20.88 3.16 -34.93
C ASP A 149 -20.78 4.01 -36.21
N VAL A 150 -19.84 4.95 -36.28
CA VAL A 150 -19.58 5.80 -37.47
C VAL A 150 -18.74 5.04 -38.51
N VAL A 151 -17.86 4.14 -38.06
CA VAL A 151 -17.06 3.26 -38.94
C VAL A 151 -17.97 2.30 -39.73
N LYS A 152 -19.10 1.86 -39.16
CA LYS A 152 -20.08 1.02 -39.86
C LYS A 152 -20.88 1.75 -40.92
N LEU A 153 -21.01 3.08 -40.81
CA LEU A 153 -21.72 3.93 -41.78
C LEU A 153 -20.83 4.33 -42.97
N LEU A 154 -19.51 4.27 -42.83
CA LEU A 154 -18.53 4.72 -43.84
C LEU A 154 -17.81 3.58 -44.58
N GLY A 155 -18.16 2.32 -44.30
CA GLY A 155 -17.59 1.15 -44.96
C GLY A 155 -18.20 0.89 -46.34
N ARG A 156 -17.50 1.36 -47.39
CA ARG A 156 -17.59 1.01 -48.82
C ARG A 156 -18.89 0.38 -49.33
N GLU A 157 -19.61 1.20 -50.10
CA GLU A 157 -20.41 0.81 -51.26
C GLU A 157 -19.62 -0.20 -52.11
N SER A 158 -20.06 -1.46 -52.09
CA SER A 158 -19.86 -2.38 -53.21
C SER A 158 -21.17 -2.40 -53.96
N GLU A 159 -21.15 -1.91 -55.19
CA GLU A 159 -22.26 -1.97 -56.15
C GLU A 159 -22.74 -3.41 -56.34
N GLN A 160 -23.77 -3.78 -55.60
CA GLN A 160 -24.80 -4.76 -55.91
C GLN A 160 -25.80 -4.74 -54.75
N ASP A 161 -27.07 -4.48 -55.07
CA ASP A 161 -28.24 -4.47 -54.18
C ASP A 161 -28.60 -3.15 -53.46
N GLU A 162 -28.73 -2.05 -54.21
CA GLU A 162 -29.33 -0.80 -53.70
C GLU A 162 -30.83 -0.91 -53.34
N ASP A 163 -31.55 -1.96 -53.77
CA ASP A 163 -32.99 -2.08 -53.49
C ASP A 163 -33.34 -2.90 -52.23
N SER A 164 -32.37 -3.47 -51.50
CA SER A 164 -32.67 -4.39 -50.38
C SER A 164 -32.56 -3.76 -48.98
N VAL A 165 -31.75 -2.70 -48.81
CA VAL A 165 -31.39 -2.21 -47.47
C VAL A 165 -32.42 -1.22 -46.92
N VAL A 166 -32.94 -0.32 -47.75
CA VAL A 166 -33.94 0.69 -47.33
C VAL A 166 -35.26 0.02 -46.92
N ASP A 167 -35.60 -1.09 -47.59
CA ASP A 167 -36.75 -1.92 -47.27
C ASP A 167 -36.56 -2.74 -45.99
N SER A 168 -35.34 -3.19 -45.69
CA SER A 168 -35.04 -3.94 -44.47
C SER A 168 -35.07 -3.08 -43.19
N VAL A 169 -34.66 -1.81 -43.30
CA VAL A 169 -34.67 -0.85 -42.18
C VAL A 169 -36.10 -0.39 -41.88
N ASN A 170 -36.91 -0.11 -42.91
CA ASN A 170 -38.32 0.20 -42.72
C ASN A 170 -39.12 -1.00 -42.18
N ARG A 171 -38.81 -2.24 -42.59
CA ARG A 171 -39.45 -3.47 -42.06
C ARG A 171 -39.10 -3.72 -40.58
N ARG A 172 -37.92 -3.33 -40.09
CA ARG A 172 -37.52 -3.44 -38.67
C ARG A 172 -38.09 -2.34 -37.79
N ILE A 173 -38.22 -1.12 -38.30
CA ILE A 173 -38.79 0.01 -37.54
C ILE A 173 -40.32 -0.14 -37.39
N SER A 174 -40.99 -0.79 -38.35
CA SER A 174 -42.46 -0.94 -38.37
C SER A 174 -43.01 -2.33 -38.03
N GLY A 175 -42.14 -3.31 -37.77
CA GLY A 175 -42.49 -4.57 -37.08
C GLY A 175 -43.61 -5.40 -37.72
N LYS A 176 -43.41 -5.92 -38.94
CA LYS A 176 -44.33 -6.89 -39.57
C LYS A 176 -43.84 -8.33 -39.41
N ALA A 177 -44.74 -9.21 -38.96
CA ALA A 177 -44.73 -10.64 -39.25
C ALA A 177 -45.94 -10.95 -40.16
N GLU A 178 -45.82 -11.95 -41.02
CA GLU A 178 -46.91 -12.44 -41.88
C GLU A 178 -48.11 -12.91 -41.05
N GLY A 179 -49.33 -12.57 -41.50
CA GLY A 179 -50.58 -13.12 -40.96
C GLY A 179 -51.39 -12.18 -40.07
N ASP A 180 -52.41 -11.57 -40.69
CA ASP A 180 -53.73 -11.20 -40.15
C ASP A 180 -53.88 -10.20 -39.00
N GLY A 181 -54.60 -9.10 -39.28
CA GLY A 181 -55.44 -8.37 -38.32
C GLY A 181 -54.94 -6.99 -37.85
N GLU A 182 -55.48 -5.93 -38.45
CA GLU A 182 -55.57 -4.50 -38.07
C GLU A 182 -54.43 -3.76 -37.33
N ARG A 183 -54.19 -2.53 -37.80
CA ARG A 183 -53.12 -1.60 -37.41
C ARG A 183 -53.34 -1.05 -35.98
N LEU A 184 -52.75 -1.70 -34.97
CA LEU A 184 -52.74 -1.15 -33.61
C LEU A 184 -51.85 0.10 -33.52
N THR A 185 -52.37 1.16 -32.92
CA THR A 185 -51.61 2.38 -32.62
C THR A 185 -50.46 2.06 -31.65
N SER A 186 -49.34 2.78 -31.75
CA SER A 186 -48.10 2.53 -30.98
C SER A 186 -48.30 2.46 -29.46
N VAL A 187 -49.34 3.13 -28.96
CA VAL A 187 -49.75 3.13 -27.54
C VAL A 187 -50.40 1.80 -27.14
N LEU A 188 -51.33 1.27 -27.95
CA LEU A 188 -51.99 -0.01 -27.69
C LEU A 188 -51.04 -1.20 -27.85
N HIS A 189 -50.05 -1.09 -28.75
CA HIS A 189 -49.00 -2.10 -28.88
C HIS A 189 -48.13 -2.20 -27.61
N ARG A 190 -47.76 -1.06 -27.02
CA ARG A 190 -47.02 -1.01 -25.74
C ARG A 190 -47.82 -1.61 -24.59
N ASP A 191 -49.11 -1.34 -24.52
CA ASP A 191 -49.98 -1.84 -23.45
C ASP A 191 -50.23 -3.36 -23.54
N LYS A 192 -50.34 -3.89 -24.76
CA LYS A 192 -50.39 -5.34 -25.02
C LYS A 192 -49.08 -6.04 -24.63
N LEU A 193 -47.93 -5.43 -24.94
CA LEU A 193 -46.60 -5.92 -24.55
C LEU A 193 -46.39 -5.94 -23.03
N ALA A 194 -46.90 -4.93 -22.32
CA ALA A 194 -46.82 -4.87 -20.86
C ALA A 194 -47.67 -5.97 -20.19
N LYS A 195 -48.81 -6.33 -20.78
CA LYS A 195 -49.73 -7.34 -20.24
C LYS A 195 -49.33 -8.78 -20.55
N THR A 196 -48.55 -9.03 -21.61
CA THR A 196 -48.11 -10.39 -21.99
C THR A 196 -46.69 -10.77 -21.53
N PHE A 197 -45.99 -9.88 -20.81
CA PHE A 197 -44.59 -10.10 -20.44
C PHE A 197 -44.44 -10.92 -19.15
N ASN A 198 -44.34 -12.24 -19.29
CA ASN A 198 -43.97 -13.14 -18.19
C ASN A 198 -42.47 -13.03 -17.86
N SER A 199 -42.13 -12.98 -16.57
CA SER A 199 -40.82 -12.61 -16.01
C SER A 199 -39.66 -13.59 -16.28
N THR A 200 -39.84 -14.62 -17.10
CA THR A 200 -38.82 -15.65 -17.39
C THR A 200 -38.08 -15.44 -18.71
N GLY A 201 -38.47 -14.47 -19.55
CA GLY A 201 -37.89 -14.22 -20.88
C GLY A 201 -36.52 -13.50 -20.93
N TYR A 202 -35.88 -13.23 -19.79
CA TYR A 202 -34.69 -12.36 -19.73
C TYR A 202 -33.39 -12.92 -20.34
N LEU A 203 -33.38 -14.18 -20.79
CA LEU A 203 -32.17 -14.82 -21.33
C LEU A 203 -31.85 -14.46 -22.80
N ARG A 204 -32.78 -13.88 -23.56
CA ARG A 204 -32.57 -13.63 -25.01
C ARG A 204 -32.24 -12.18 -25.38
N PHE A 205 -32.31 -11.23 -24.44
CA PHE A 205 -32.06 -9.80 -24.73
C PHE A 205 -31.05 -9.18 -23.75
N ARG A 206 -29.76 -9.30 -24.10
CA ARG A 206 -28.61 -8.91 -23.26
C ARG A 206 -28.57 -7.41 -22.92
N ASN A 207 -29.15 -6.56 -23.77
CA ASN A 207 -29.17 -5.11 -23.58
C ASN A 207 -30.31 -4.62 -22.66
N LEU A 208 -31.48 -5.29 -22.68
CA LEU A 208 -32.61 -4.96 -21.81
C LEU A 208 -32.43 -5.48 -20.36
N ALA A 209 -31.63 -6.53 -20.17
CA ALA A 209 -31.23 -7.03 -18.85
C ALA A 209 -30.36 -6.03 -18.04
N LYS A 210 -29.73 -5.04 -18.70
CA LYS A 210 -29.00 -3.96 -18.01
C LYS A 210 -29.94 -2.88 -17.44
N ILE A 211 -31.11 -2.68 -18.05
CA ILE A 211 -32.05 -1.60 -17.70
C ILE A 211 -32.97 -2.01 -16.55
N SER A 212 -33.27 -3.31 -16.39
CA SER A 212 -34.17 -3.85 -15.35
C SER A 212 -33.50 -4.15 -13.99
N ARG A 213 -32.20 -3.85 -13.81
CA ARG A 213 -31.55 -4.00 -12.50
C ARG A 213 -31.91 -2.83 -11.58
N PRO A 214 -32.42 -3.06 -10.35
CA PRO A 214 -32.71 -1.97 -9.43
C PRO A 214 -31.45 -1.18 -9.08
N LYS A 215 -31.49 0.16 -9.19
CA LYS A 215 -30.37 1.04 -8.82
C LYS A 215 -30.08 0.91 -7.32
N ARG A 216 -28.81 0.62 -6.99
CA ARG A 216 -28.31 0.50 -5.61
C ARG A 216 -28.41 1.88 -4.92
N LYS A 217 -29.17 1.95 -3.83
CA LYS A 217 -29.56 3.17 -3.07
C LYS A 217 -28.35 4.04 -2.66
N ARG A 218 -28.36 5.32 -3.05
CA ARG A 218 -27.66 6.42 -2.36
C ARG A 218 -28.55 6.95 -1.24
N LYS A 219 -27.97 7.23 -0.07
CA LYS A 219 -28.63 7.82 1.10
C LYS A 219 -28.87 9.32 0.87
N THR A 220 -30.15 9.68 0.91
CA THR A 220 -30.79 10.86 1.53
C THR A 220 -30.34 12.27 1.12
N GLU A 221 -31.16 12.93 0.29
CA GLU A 221 -31.26 14.39 0.18
C GLU A 221 -32.26 14.93 1.21
N LYS A 222 -31.89 16.00 1.91
CA LYS A 222 -32.82 17.00 2.45
C LYS A 222 -32.77 18.21 1.51
N THR A 223 -33.95 18.70 1.15
CA THR A 223 -34.31 19.99 0.54
C THR A 223 -33.47 21.15 1.10
N THR A 224 -33.13 22.24 0.40
CA THR A 224 -33.94 23.10 -0.48
C THR A 224 -33.01 24.11 -1.22
N GLU A 225 -33.38 24.45 -2.46
CA GLU A 225 -33.19 25.72 -3.18
C GLU A 225 -31.79 26.34 -3.48
N GLY A 226 -31.61 26.63 -4.78
CA GLY A 226 -30.96 27.85 -5.26
C GLY A 226 -29.44 27.81 -5.46
N LYS A 227 -29.00 27.41 -6.67
CA LYS A 227 -27.95 28.06 -7.50
C LYS A 227 -27.47 27.11 -8.60
N GLU A 228 -27.46 27.63 -9.82
CA GLU A 228 -26.70 27.06 -10.94
C GLU A 228 -25.29 26.67 -10.48
N LYS A 229 -24.88 25.46 -10.80
CA LYS A 229 -23.49 25.01 -10.62
C LYS A 229 -22.99 24.39 -11.91
N ASP A 230 -21.96 25.04 -12.41
CA ASP A 230 -20.95 24.56 -13.34
C ASP A 230 -20.72 23.06 -13.19
N LYS A 231 -20.92 22.35 -14.29
CA LYS A 231 -20.37 21.02 -14.49
C LYS A 231 -18.91 21.17 -14.90
N ASP A 232 -18.07 21.60 -13.96
CA ASP A 232 -16.63 21.42 -14.11
C ASP A 232 -15.98 21.01 -12.80
N LYS A 233 -16.17 19.72 -12.47
CA LYS A 233 -15.28 18.99 -11.56
C LYS A 233 -15.00 17.63 -12.16
N GLY A 234 -14.30 17.66 -13.29
CA GLY A 234 -13.46 16.54 -13.70
C GLY A 234 -12.37 16.34 -12.65
N SER A 235 -12.34 15.17 -12.05
CA SER A 235 -11.20 14.68 -11.26
C SER A 235 -9.91 14.99 -12.03
N LYS A 236 -9.04 15.88 -11.50
CA LYS A 236 -7.67 16.07 -12.01
C LYS A 236 -7.06 14.69 -12.15
N ARG A 237 -6.97 14.17 -13.38
CA ARG A 237 -6.10 13.05 -13.68
C ARG A 237 -4.70 13.64 -13.55
N ASN A 238 -3.97 13.23 -12.52
CA ASN A 238 -2.54 13.46 -12.40
C ASN A 238 -1.86 12.73 -13.56
N GLU A 239 -1.84 13.38 -14.72
CA GLU A 239 -1.26 12.85 -15.93
C GLU A 239 0.25 13.02 -15.81
N MET A 240 0.95 11.91 -15.53
CA MET A 240 2.40 11.89 -15.32
C MET A 240 3.18 12.26 -16.58
N ALA A 241 2.61 12.04 -17.76
CA ALA A 241 3.22 12.34 -19.04
C ALA A 241 2.18 12.60 -20.12
N VAL A 242 2.50 13.50 -21.04
CA VAL A 242 1.70 13.84 -22.23
C VAL A 242 2.55 13.64 -23.48
N VAL A 243 1.94 13.12 -24.55
CA VAL A 243 2.57 12.95 -25.86
C VAL A 243 1.80 13.77 -26.88
N GLU A 244 2.49 14.67 -27.57
CA GLU A 244 1.95 15.52 -28.62
C GLU A 244 2.67 15.24 -29.93
N VAL A 245 1.96 15.20 -31.06
CA VAL A 245 2.58 15.09 -32.38
C VAL A 245 3.03 16.49 -32.80
N VAL A 246 4.27 16.62 -33.28
CA VAL A 246 4.81 17.89 -33.78
C VAL A 246 4.52 17.96 -35.28
N GLU A 247 3.74 18.95 -35.70
CA GLU A 247 3.52 19.26 -37.12
C GLU A 247 4.64 20.19 -37.61
N ASP A 248 5.40 19.77 -38.63
CA ASP A 248 6.49 20.58 -39.20
C ASP A 248 5.88 21.76 -40.00
N PRO A 249 6.16 23.03 -39.64
CA PRO A 249 5.57 24.20 -40.29
C PRO A 249 6.09 24.47 -41.72
N GLU A 250 7.21 23.87 -42.14
CA GLU A 250 7.84 24.09 -43.45
C GLU A 250 7.11 23.44 -44.64
N GLY A 251 6.01 22.73 -44.40
CA GLY A 251 5.19 22.11 -45.46
C GLY A 251 3.96 22.92 -45.88
N ALA A 252 3.76 24.11 -45.32
CA ALA A 252 2.61 24.98 -45.58
C ALA A 252 2.95 26.09 -46.58
N GLU A 253 3.68 25.78 -47.67
CA GLU A 253 3.75 26.70 -48.80
C GLU A 253 2.53 26.50 -49.71
N ASP A 254 1.68 27.54 -49.72
CA ASP A 254 0.86 28.04 -50.82
C ASP A 254 0.47 27.04 -51.93
N PHE A 255 -0.68 26.40 -51.75
CA PHE A 255 -1.47 25.86 -52.87
C PHE A 255 -2.92 26.41 -52.89
N GLU A 256 -3.21 27.52 -52.19
CA GLU A 256 -4.53 28.16 -52.23
C GLU A 256 -4.83 28.86 -53.59
N GLY A 257 -3.81 29.09 -54.42
CA GLY A 257 -3.97 29.83 -55.69
C GLY A 257 -4.34 29.00 -56.93
N LEU A 258 -4.25 27.67 -56.90
CA LEU A 258 -4.31 26.83 -58.11
C LEU A 258 -5.46 25.81 -58.18
N LEU A 259 -6.12 25.52 -57.06
CA LEU A 259 -7.26 24.60 -56.98
C LEU A 259 -8.29 25.22 -56.05
N GLY A 260 -9.38 25.75 -56.60
CA GLY A 260 -10.36 26.60 -55.91
C GLY A 260 -10.85 26.10 -54.55
N GLU A 261 -11.40 27.02 -53.76
CA GLU A 261 -11.92 26.85 -52.40
C GLU A 261 -12.57 25.47 -52.18
N GLY A 262 -11.83 24.56 -51.54
CA GLY A 262 -12.29 23.19 -51.29
C GLY A 262 -11.18 22.14 -51.10
N TYR A 263 -9.93 22.43 -51.45
CA TYR A 263 -8.82 21.48 -51.30
C TYR A 263 -7.71 22.04 -50.39
N GLY A 264 -7.97 22.01 -49.08
CA GLY A 264 -6.97 22.26 -48.05
C GLY A 264 -6.56 20.97 -47.32
N SER A 265 -5.24 20.78 -47.20
CA SER A 265 -4.54 19.87 -46.28
C SER A 265 -4.30 18.41 -46.74
N ARG A 266 -3.01 18.07 -46.85
CA ARG A 266 -2.40 16.72 -46.85
C ARG A 266 -3.26 15.71 -46.07
N GLY A 267 -3.51 14.55 -46.69
CA GLY A 267 -4.54 13.58 -46.30
C GLY A 267 -4.63 13.28 -44.80
N ARG A 268 -5.69 13.79 -44.15
CA ARG A 268 -6.09 13.38 -42.80
C ARG A 268 -6.24 11.86 -42.76
N TRP A 269 -5.53 11.24 -41.82
CA TRP A 269 -5.67 9.82 -41.52
C TRP A 269 -7.16 9.48 -41.31
N ARG A 270 -7.67 8.49 -42.05
CA ARG A 270 -9.05 8.01 -41.85
C ARG A 270 -9.04 6.82 -40.90
N GLY A 271 -9.45 7.04 -39.65
CA GLY A 271 -9.60 5.95 -38.66
C GLY A 271 -8.89 6.22 -37.34
N SER A 272 -9.16 5.37 -36.35
CA SER A 272 -8.48 5.46 -35.05
C SER A 272 -7.03 5.01 -35.14
N THR A 273 -6.12 5.86 -34.66
CA THR A 273 -4.66 5.61 -34.69
C THR A 273 -4.06 5.44 -33.31
N ARG A 274 -2.86 4.87 -33.25
CA ARG A 274 -2.00 4.79 -32.07
C ARG A 274 -0.58 5.14 -32.45
N LEU A 275 0.18 5.64 -31.49
CA LEU A 275 1.60 5.92 -31.64
C LEU A 275 2.41 4.85 -30.92
N LEU A 276 3.30 4.17 -31.64
CA LEU A 276 4.35 3.32 -31.07
C LEU A 276 5.59 4.19 -30.86
N LEU A 277 5.85 4.55 -29.61
CA LEU A 277 6.98 5.40 -29.22
C LEU A 277 8.28 4.63 -29.40
N LEU A 278 9.18 5.14 -30.24
CA LEU A 278 10.50 4.54 -30.49
C LEU A 278 11.48 4.92 -29.38
N ASP A 279 12.54 4.11 -29.25
CA ASP A 279 13.65 4.41 -28.36
C ASP A 279 14.25 5.80 -28.64
N GLU A 280 14.65 6.51 -27.58
CA GLU A 280 15.23 7.86 -27.63
C GLU A 280 16.41 7.95 -28.62
N LYS A 281 17.19 6.86 -28.76
CA LYS A 281 18.32 6.82 -29.70
C LYS A 281 17.94 7.00 -31.18
N TYR A 282 16.68 6.73 -31.54
CA TYR A 282 16.15 6.83 -32.91
C TYR A 282 15.43 8.16 -33.16
N SER A 283 15.56 9.13 -32.24
CA SER A 283 14.91 10.43 -32.38
C SER A 283 15.51 11.21 -33.54
N GLY A 284 14.65 11.68 -34.46
CA GLY A 284 15.06 12.48 -35.63
C GLY A 284 15.68 11.69 -36.79
N GLU A 285 15.81 10.36 -36.68
CA GLU A 285 16.29 9.51 -37.77
C GLU A 285 15.24 9.36 -38.89
N GLN A 286 15.70 9.24 -40.13
CA GLN A 286 14.82 8.88 -41.24
C GLN A 286 14.58 7.37 -41.26
N VAL A 287 13.52 6.92 -41.96
CA VAL A 287 13.18 5.49 -42.08
C VAL A 287 14.36 4.63 -42.56
N GLN A 288 15.28 5.22 -43.33
CA GLN A 288 16.48 4.56 -43.90
C GLN A 288 17.56 4.25 -42.84
N ASP A 289 17.53 4.91 -41.70
CA ASP A 289 18.55 4.78 -40.65
C ASP A 289 18.06 3.90 -39.49
N LEU A 290 16.73 3.66 -39.43
CA LEU A 290 16.09 2.83 -38.40
C LEU A 290 16.51 1.34 -38.45
N PRO A 291 16.30 0.57 -37.37
CA PRO A 291 16.54 -0.86 -37.34
C PRO A 291 15.82 -1.65 -38.43
N GLU A 292 16.42 -2.77 -38.86
CA GLU A 292 15.89 -3.61 -39.93
C GLU A 292 14.45 -4.09 -39.67
N ALA A 293 14.10 -4.35 -38.40
CA ALA A 293 12.74 -4.71 -38.01
C ALA A 293 11.70 -3.61 -38.31
N ILE A 294 12.09 -2.34 -38.20
CA ILE A 294 11.22 -1.19 -38.52
C ILE A 294 11.21 -0.95 -40.02
N LYS A 295 12.36 -1.05 -40.69
CA LYS A 295 12.47 -0.96 -42.15
C LYS A 295 11.60 -1.98 -42.86
N ALA A 296 11.65 -3.24 -42.42
CA ALA A 296 10.83 -4.32 -42.93
C ALA A 296 9.33 -4.01 -42.82
N LEU A 297 8.90 -3.37 -41.72
CA LEU A 297 7.51 -2.94 -41.55
C LEU A 297 7.08 -1.90 -42.60
N PHE A 298 7.91 -0.89 -42.87
CA PHE A 298 7.62 0.09 -43.92
C PHE A 298 7.72 -0.51 -45.33
N ALA A 299 8.58 -1.51 -45.55
CA ALA A 299 8.66 -2.24 -46.82
C ALA A 299 7.42 -3.13 -47.07
N GLU A 300 6.98 -3.89 -46.06
CA GLU A 300 5.72 -4.67 -46.07
C GLU A 300 4.52 -3.76 -46.39
N ALA A 301 4.47 -2.57 -45.77
CA ALA A 301 3.42 -1.58 -46.00
C ALA A 301 3.40 -1.06 -47.45
N LYS A 302 4.57 -0.82 -48.05
CA LYS A 302 4.72 -0.39 -49.45
C LYS A 302 4.27 -1.45 -50.45
N MET A 303 4.50 -2.75 -50.16
CA MET A 303 4.10 -3.85 -51.05
C MET A 303 2.60 -4.13 -51.04
N THR A 304 1.89 -3.75 -49.97
CA THR A 304 0.47 -4.10 -49.77
C THR A 304 -0.49 -2.96 -50.16
N ASP A 305 0.00 -1.92 -50.84
CA ASP A 305 -0.73 -0.66 -51.12
C ASP A 305 -1.31 0.02 -49.86
N ALA A 306 -0.79 -0.38 -48.69
CA ALA A 306 -1.15 0.10 -47.37
C ALA A 306 -0.20 1.20 -46.90
N SER A 307 0.49 1.87 -47.83
CA SER A 307 1.46 2.95 -47.55
C SER A 307 0.85 4.12 -46.77
N LEU A 308 -0.49 4.26 -46.77
CA LEU A 308 -1.25 5.23 -45.98
C LEU A 308 -1.55 4.77 -44.54
N SER A 309 -1.10 3.58 -44.12
CA SER A 309 -1.42 3.00 -42.80
C SER A 309 -0.27 3.06 -41.79
N PHE A 310 0.95 3.42 -42.21
CA PHE A 310 2.10 3.54 -41.32
C PHE A 310 2.85 4.83 -41.63
N GLU A 311 3.04 5.67 -40.62
CA GLU A 311 3.73 6.96 -40.76
C GLU A 311 4.74 7.13 -39.63
N LEU A 312 5.95 7.56 -39.96
CA LEU A 312 6.92 7.99 -38.96
C LEU A 312 6.63 9.43 -38.59
N VAL A 313 6.27 9.68 -37.33
CA VAL A 313 5.93 11.01 -36.82
C VAL A 313 6.92 11.45 -35.74
N LYS A 314 7.18 12.75 -35.68
CA LYS A 314 7.92 13.36 -34.56
C LYS A 314 6.94 13.65 -33.43
N CYS A 315 7.34 13.34 -32.21
CA CYS A 315 6.52 13.52 -31.02
C CYS A 315 7.27 14.27 -29.94
N ARG A 316 6.53 15.07 -29.18
CA ARG A 316 6.95 15.75 -27.97
C ARG A 316 6.40 15.00 -26.76
N LEU A 317 7.26 14.26 -26.08
CA LEU A 317 6.95 13.59 -24.81
C LEU A 317 7.30 14.52 -23.65
N THR A 318 6.29 15.01 -22.94
CA THR A 318 6.46 15.86 -21.76
C THR A 318 6.24 15.03 -20.49
N LEU A 319 7.26 14.94 -19.64
CA LEU A 319 7.20 14.29 -18.32
C LEU A 319 7.03 15.36 -17.24
N PHE A 320 6.02 15.21 -16.39
CA PHE A 320 5.70 16.17 -15.32
C PHE A 320 6.24 15.72 -13.96
N TYR A 321 6.08 16.57 -12.95
CA TYR A 321 6.44 16.30 -11.56
C TYR A 321 6.09 14.87 -11.11
N ASP A 322 4.86 14.41 -11.37
CA ASP A 322 4.32 13.11 -10.96
C ASP A 322 5.02 11.89 -11.57
N TYR A 323 5.71 12.05 -12.69
CA TYR A 323 6.53 11.00 -13.28
C TYR A 323 7.67 10.58 -12.34
N TRP A 324 8.36 11.57 -11.76
CA TRP A 324 9.62 11.38 -11.05
C TRP A 324 9.41 10.73 -9.68
N PRO A 325 10.28 9.78 -9.30
CA PRO A 325 10.24 9.19 -7.97
C PRO A 325 10.65 10.22 -6.90
N MET A 326 10.20 9.98 -5.67
CA MET A 326 10.45 10.85 -4.51
C MET A 326 11.94 11.16 -4.31
N ILE A 327 12.81 10.16 -4.47
CA ILE A 327 14.25 10.30 -4.23
C ILE A 327 14.89 11.27 -5.22
N GLU A 328 14.62 11.14 -6.53
CA GLU A 328 15.18 12.03 -7.55
C GLU A 328 14.76 13.49 -7.35
N ILE A 329 13.53 13.71 -6.90
CA ILE A 329 13.03 15.05 -6.59
C ILE A 329 13.75 15.62 -5.37
N LEU A 330 13.89 14.83 -4.31
CA LEU A 330 14.60 15.25 -3.11
C LEU A 330 16.08 15.53 -3.39
N GLU A 331 16.74 14.70 -4.21
CA GLU A 331 18.12 14.91 -4.67
C GLU A 331 18.29 16.20 -5.45
N ALA A 332 17.29 16.58 -6.27
CA ALA A 332 17.35 17.80 -7.07
C ALA A 332 17.10 19.08 -6.26
N VAL A 333 16.34 19.02 -5.16
CA VAL A 333 16.00 20.20 -4.35
C VAL A 333 16.85 20.39 -3.11
N LEU A 334 17.43 19.31 -2.57
CA LEU A 334 18.30 19.41 -1.40
C LEU A 334 19.71 19.85 -1.83
N PRO A 335 20.40 20.65 -1.00
CA PRO A 335 21.77 21.05 -1.30
C PRO A 335 22.73 19.85 -1.42
N LYS A 336 23.78 20.01 -2.24
CA LYS A 336 24.85 19.02 -2.35
C LYS A 336 25.47 18.75 -0.97
N GLY A 337 25.59 17.47 -0.62
CA GLY A 337 26.16 17.02 0.66
C GLY A 337 25.12 16.67 1.74
N VAL A 338 23.85 17.09 1.58
CA VAL A 338 22.77 16.65 2.46
C VAL A 338 22.33 15.24 2.06
N ILE A 339 22.26 14.32 3.03
CA ILE A 339 21.82 12.95 2.78
C ILE A 339 20.31 12.93 2.54
N VAL A 340 19.86 12.35 1.42
CA VAL A 340 18.44 12.32 1.09
C VAL A 340 17.70 11.33 2.00
N PRO A 341 16.62 11.75 2.69
CA PRO A 341 15.81 10.84 3.49
C PRO A 341 15.04 9.87 2.58
N SER A 342 15.46 8.61 2.57
CA SER A 342 14.93 7.57 1.69
C SER A 342 13.80 6.74 2.29
N ALA A 343 13.62 6.79 3.62
CA ALA A 343 12.67 5.94 4.33
C ALA A 343 11.95 6.70 5.45
N PHE A 344 10.70 6.31 5.69
CA PHE A 344 9.86 6.79 6.79
C PHE A 344 9.03 5.65 7.37
N GLU A 345 8.55 5.82 8.60
CA GLU A 345 7.62 4.86 9.22
C GLU A 345 6.18 5.23 8.85
N MET A 346 5.37 4.26 8.45
CA MET A 346 3.96 4.47 8.16
C MET A 346 3.10 3.94 9.32
N VAL A 347 2.18 4.78 9.80
CA VAL A 347 1.18 4.42 10.81
C VAL A 347 -0.20 4.79 10.29
N GLY A 348 -0.88 3.81 9.70
CA GLY A 348 -2.11 4.06 8.93
C GLY A 348 -1.84 5.05 7.80
N HIS A 349 -2.51 6.21 7.80
CA HIS A 349 -2.31 7.26 6.80
C HIS A 349 -1.22 8.29 7.14
N ILE A 350 -0.54 8.13 8.28
CA ILE A 350 0.46 9.08 8.76
C ILE A 350 1.86 8.58 8.40
N ALA A 351 2.64 9.41 7.72
CA ALA A 351 4.07 9.20 7.50
C ALA A 351 4.87 9.90 8.59
N HIS A 352 5.64 9.13 9.34
CA HIS A 352 6.50 9.59 10.42
C HIS A 352 7.96 9.65 9.96
N LEU A 353 8.45 10.88 9.81
CA LEU A 353 9.83 11.20 9.46
C LEU A 353 10.70 11.24 10.73
N ASN A 354 11.98 10.91 10.55
CA ASN A 354 13.02 11.07 11.55
C ASN A 354 14.11 11.96 10.95
N LEU A 355 13.83 13.26 10.87
CA LEU A 355 14.73 14.23 10.28
C LEU A 355 15.95 14.47 11.18
N ARG A 356 17.11 14.64 10.57
CA ARG A 356 18.37 15.00 11.23
C ARG A 356 18.51 16.52 11.20
N ASP A 357 19.45 17.05 11.98
CA ASP A 357 19.73 18.49 12.07
C ASP A 357 19.97 19.12 10.69
N GLU A 358 20.68 18.41 9.80
CA GLU A 358 20.92 18.81 8.40
C GLU A 358 19.64 18.93 7.55
N HIS A 359 18.57 18.22 7.91
CA HIS A 359 17.28 18.24 7.19
C HIS A 359 16.32 19.29 7.74
N ILE A 360 16.51 19.76 8.98
CA ILE A 360 15.56 20.66 9.67
C ILE A 360 15.23 21.91 8.85
N PRO A 361 16.19 22.60 8.20
CA PRO A 361 15.89 23.76 7.35
C PRO A 361 14.94 23.43 6.18
N TYR A 362 14.93 22.17 5.72
CA TYR A 362 14.16 21.71 4.56
C TYR A 362 12.96 20.84 4.95
N LYS A 363 12.60 20.76 6.24
CA LYS A 363 11.62 19.81 6.78
C LYS A 363 10.26 19.86 6.06
N ARG A 364 9.76 21.08 5.77
CA ARG A 364 8.49 21.29 5.07
C ARG A 364 8.54 20.91 3.60
N LEU A 365 9.66 21.19 2.94
CA LEU A 365 9.91 20.81 1.56
C LEU A 365 9.93 19.27 1.42
N ILE A 366 10.70 18.61 2.28
CA ILE A 366 10.78 17.15 2.35
C ILE A 366 9.38 16.57 2.61
N ALA A 367 8.65 17.12 3.57
CA ALA A 367 7.31 16.65 3.91
C ALA A 367 6.30 16.82 2.76
N LYS A 368 6.36 17.93 2.02
CA LYS A 368 5.52 18.14 0.82
C LYS A 368 5.78 17.06 -0.22
N VAL A 369 7.04 16.81 -0.57
CA VAL A 369 7.41 15.77 -1.55
C VAL A 369 6.98 14.38 -1.07
N VAL A 370 7.19 14.06 0.22
CA VAL A 370 6.72 12.79 0.81
C VAL A 370 5.21 12.65 0.71
N LEU A 371 4.45 13.72 1.01
CA LEU A 371 2.99 13.70 0.91
C LEU A 371 2.55 13.46 -0.54
N ASP A 372 3.01 14.29 -1.47
CA ASP A 372 2.58 14.25 -2.88
C ASP A 372 2.83 12.87 -3.50
N LYS A 373 4.02 12.30 -3.25
CA LYS A 373 4.43 11.03 -3.85
C LYS A 373 3.78 9.79 -3.24
N ASN A 374 3.05 9.95 -2.14
CA ASN A 374 2.43 8.83 -1.43
C ASN A 374 0.91 8.98 -1.26
N GLN A 375 0.29 9.98 -1.89
CA GLN A 375 -1.16 10.10 -1.93
C GLN A 375 -1.82 8.97 -2.75
N PRO A 376 -3.06 8.56 -2.42
CA PRO A 376 -3.88 9.01 -1.30
C PRO A 376 -3.62 8.24 0.01
N LYS A 377 -2.62 7.34 0.02
CA LYS A 377 -2.34 6.46 1.18
C LYS A 377 -1.84 7.27 2.37
N ILE A 378 -0.91 8.18 2.12
CA ILE A 378 -0.44 9.15 3.11
C ILE A 378 -1.26 10.42 2.98
N GLN A 379 -1.77 10.90 4.11
CA GLN A 379 -2.53 12.14 4.19
C GLN A 379 -1.89 13.14 5.16
N THR A 380 -0.98 12.69 6.03
CA THR A 380 -0.34 13.49 7.07
C THR A 380 1.12 13.10 7.13
N VAL A 381 2.01 14.10 7.13
CA VAL A 381 3.44 13.89 7.32
C VAL A 381 3.84 14.60 8.59
N VAL A 382 4.48 13.85 9.49
CA VAL A 382 4.91 14.34 10.79
C VAL A 382 6.39 14.11 10.98
N ASN A 383 7.03 14.93 11.82
CA ASN A 383 8.38 14.70 12.27
C ASN A 383 8.42 14.62 13.80
N LYS A 384 9.36 13.83 14.31
CA LYS A 384 9.60 13.75 15.74
C LYS A 384 10.46 14.91 16.18
N ILE A 385 9.94 15.71 17.11
CA ILE A 385 10.64 16.89 17.64
C ILE A 385 11.67 16.46 18.69
N ASP A 386 11.29 15.49 19.54
CA ASP A 386 12.08 15.23 20.74
C ASP A 386 12.12 13.77 21.17
N ARG A 387 13.08 13.45 22.04
CA ARG A 387 13.21 12.11 22.63
C ARG A 387 12.02 11.80 23.56
N ILE A 388 11.66 10.52 23.64
CA ILE A 388 10.54 10.07 24.49
C ILE A 388 11.01 10.11 25.95
N HIS A 389 10.50 11.06 26.73
CA HIS A 389 10.93 11.28 28.12
C HIS A 389 9.80 11.21 29.16
N ASN A 390 8.55 11.05 28.75
CA ASN A 390 7.41 10.98 29.68
C ASN A 390 6.98 9.55 30.02
N ASP A 391 6.24 9.41 31.12
CA ASP A 391 5.79 8.11 31.67
C ASP A 391 4.83 7.38 30.72
N PHE A 392 4.01 8.13 29.97
CA PHE A 392 3.09 7.58 28.96
C PHE A 392 3.75 7.25 27.62
N ARG A 393 5.04 7.55 27.48
CA ARG A 393 5.84 7.33 26.27
C ARG A 393 5.27 7.95 24.99
N THR A 394 4.51 9.04 25.10
CA THR A 394 3.98 9.75 23.94
C THR A 394 5.11 10.46 23.20
N MET A 395 4.99 10.53 21.86
CA MET A 395 5.96 11.21 21.02
C MET A 395 5.51 12.64 20.79
N GLN A 396 6.40 13.61 20.99
CA GLN A 396 6.15 14.97 20.55
C GLN A 396 6.35 15.03 19.03
N LEU A 397 5.26 15.22 18.31
CA LEU A 397 5.20 15.21 16.86
C LEU A 397 4.81 16.59 16.35
N GLU A 398 5.56 17.11 15.39
CA GLU A 398 5.14 18.26 14.59
C GLU A 398 4.49 17.77 13.30
N VAL A 399 3.34 18.33 12.94
CA VAL A 399 2.74 18.13 11.61
C VAL A 399 3.47 19.03 10.63
N LEU A 400 4.04 18.44 9.59
CA LEU A 400 4.81 19.15 8.56
C LEU A 400 4.02 19.38 7.28
N ALA A 401 3.13 18.45 6.91
CA ALA A 401 2.31 18.56 5.70
C ALA A 401 1.03 17.73 5.80
N GLY A 402 0.01 18.13 5.04
CA GLY A 402 -1.23 17.37 4.83
C GLY A 402 -2.34 17.73 5.81
N ASN A 403 -3.11 16.74 6.24
CA ASN A 403 -4.14 16.92 7.27
C ASN A 403 -3.46 17.12 8.65
N HIS A 404 -4.14 17.78 9.58
CA HIS A 404 -3.62 18.03 10.93
C HIS A 404 -4.08 16.98 11.95
N SER A 405 -4.59 15.83 11.49
CA SER A 405 -5.07 14.74 12.36
C SER A 405 -3.95 13.76 12.66
N LEU A 406 -3.72 13.51 13.95
CA LEU A 406 -2.82 12.46 14.44
C LEU A 406 -3.55 11.17 14.85
N VAL A 407 -4.87 11.17 14.72
CA VAL A 407 -5.72 9.98 14.87
C VAL A 407 -5.74 9.21 13.57
N THR A 408 -5.42 7.92 13.62
CA THR A 408 -5.31 7.04 12.45
C THR A 408 -5.83 5.64 12.76
N LEU A 409 -6.09 4.88 11.68
CA LEU A 409 -6.45 3.47 11.77
C LEU A 409 -5.28 2.63 11.25
N VAL A 410 -4.77 1.76 12.10
CA VAL A 410 -3.72 0.79 11.76
C VAL A 410 -4.35 -0.58 11.60
N VAL A 411 -3.93 -1.32 10.57
CA VAL A 411 -4.33 -2.71 10.39
C VAL A 411 -3.11 -3.59 10.59
N GLU A 412 -3.15 -4.46 11.60
CA GLU A 412 -2.08 -5.42 11.89
C GLU A 412 -2.68 -6.81 12.14
N ASN A 413 -2.18 -7.83 11.42
CA ASN A 413 -2.64 -9.22 11.56
C ASN A 413 -4.18 -9.39 11.46
N GLY A 414 -4.82 -8.58 10.62
CA GLY A 414 -6.27 -8.57 10.41
C GLY A 414 -7.08 -7.87 11.52
N LEU A 415 -6.43 -7.33 12.55
CA LEU A 415 -7.05 -6.49 13.57
C LEU A 415 -6.93 -5.01 13.19
N ARG A 416 -7.92 -4.24 13.61
CA ARG A 416 -8.00 -2.79 13.36
C ARG A 416 -7.76 -2.04 14.67
N PHE A 417 -6.82 -1.11 14.67
CA PHE A 417 -6.47 -0.31 15.85
C PHE A 417 -6.64 1.17 15.51
N HIS A 418 -7.56 1.84 16.19
CA HIS A 418 -7.58 3.28 16.32
C HIS A 418 -6.46 3.70 17.27
N VAL A 419 -5.66 4.67 16.82
CA VAL A 419 -4.48 5.16 17.53
C VAL A 419 -4.40 6.67 17.34
N ASP A 420 -4.20 7.40 18.42
CA ASP A 420 -3.82 8.81 18.39
C ASP A 420 -2.33 8.97 18.74
N LEU A 421 -1.52 9.23 17.72
CA LEU A 421 -0.07 9.33 17.90
C LEU A 421 0.38 10.48 18.81
N ALA A 422 -0.47 11.46 19.08
CA ALA A 422 -0.18 12.53 20.02
C ALA A 422 -0.30 12.07 21.49
N ARG A 423 -1.17 11.09 21.75
CA ARG A 423 -1.61 10.74 23.11
C ARG A 423 -1.22 9.33 23.54
N VAL A 424 -0.84 8.46 22.62
CA VAL A 424 -0.49 7.06 22.91
C VAL A 424 0.79 6.62 22.22
N TYR A 425 1.44 5.60 22.78
CA TYR A 425 2.60 4.97 22.17
C TYR A 425 2.17 3.91 21.15
N TRP A 426 2.71 3.99 19.93
CA TRP A 426 2.61 2.95 18.91
C TRP A 426 3.96 2.76 18.19
N ASN A 427 4.23 1.53 17.75
CA ASN A 427 5.40 1.22 16.94
C ASN A 427 5.08 0.05 15.99
N SER A 428 5.07 0.34 14.69
CA SER A 428 4.76 -0.63 13.64
C SER A 428 5.89 -1.63 13.43
N LYS A 429 7.14 -1.26 13.77
CA LYS A 429 8.33 -2.13 13.61
C LYS A 429 8.35 -3.33 14.56
N LEU A 430 7.47 -3.36 15.56
CA LEU A 430 7.36 -4.46 16.53
C LEU A 430 6.35 -5.54 16.11
N GLY A 431 5.69 -5.42 14.95
CA GLY A 431 4.68 -6.38 14.49
C GLY A 431 5.18 -7.83 14.44
N THR A 432 6.39 -8.07 13.92
CA THR A 432 7.00 -9.41 13.87
C THR A 432 7.27 -9.99 15.26
N GLU A 433 7.69 -9.16 16.21
CA GLU A 433 7.94 -9.61 17.60
C GLU A 433 6.62 -9.94 18.31
N ARG A 434 5.58 -9.12 18.10
CA ARG A 434 4.24 -9.41 18.59
C ARG A 434 3.72 -10.74 18.02
N GLN A 435 3.84 -10.94 16.71
CA GLN A 435 3.45 -12.20 16.06
C GLN A 435 4.22 -13.40 16.63
N ARG A 436 5.54 -13.28 16.83
CA ARG A 436 6.36 -14.33 17.44
C ARG A 436 5.85 -14.70 18.84
N LEU A 437 5.55 -13.71 19.68
CA LEU A 437 5.05 -13.97 21.03
C LEU A 437 3.69 -14.69 20.97
N LEU A 438 2.78 -14.23 20.12
CA LEU A 438 1.45 -14.80 19.94
C LEU A 438 1.48 -16.26 19.44
N LEU A 439 2.47 -16.64 18.63
CA LEU A 439 2.66 -18.02 18.18
C LEU A 439 3.05 -18.98 19.32
N GLY A 440 3.47 -18.46 20.47
CA GLY A 440 3.75 -19.25 21.67
C GLY A 440 2.54 -19.48 22.57
N PHE A 441 1.38 -18.90 22.26
CA PHE A 441 0.17 -19.04 23.07
C PHE A 441 -0.79 -20.07 22.48
N ASP A 442 -1.59 -20.69 23.35
CA ASP A 442 -2.62 -21.66 22.98
C ASP A 442 -4.01 -21.30 23.52
N HIS A 443 -5.01 -22.13 23.19
CA HIS A 443 -6.42 -21.88 23.56
C HIS A 443 -6.73 -22.05 25.05
N SER A 444 -5.85 -22.71 25.80
CA SER A 444 -5.98 -22.92 27.25
C SER A 444 -5.40 -21.76 28.06
N ASP A 445 -4.49 -20.97 27.46
CA ASP A 445 -3.82 -19.87 28.11
C ASP A 445 -4.76 -18.79 28.64
N VAL A 446 -4.33 -18.14 29.72
CA VAL A 446 -4.88 -16.88 30.21
C VAL A 446 -3.74 -15.88 30.32
N VAL A 447 -3.85 -14.81 29.54
CA VAL A 447 -2.76 -13.84 29.35
C VAL A 447 -3.02 -12.59 30.17
N CYS A 448 -1.98 -12.13 30.86
CA CYS A 448 -1.96 -10.85 31.56
C CYS A 448 -0.98 -9.91 30.84
N ASP A 449 -1.47 -8.85 30.20
CA ASP A 449 -0.65 -7.83 29.54
C ASP A 449 -0.56 -6.58 30.44
N VAL A 450 0.60 -6.35 31.04
CA VAL A 450 0.77 -5.36 32.12
C VAL A 450 0.86 -3.92 31.61
N PHE A 451 1.36 -3.72 30.38
CA PHE A 451 1.58 -2.41 29.76
C PHE A 451 1.06 -2.41 28.31
N ALA A 452 -0.23 -2.73 28.18
CA ALA A 452 -0.87 -3.09 26.93
C ALA A 452 -0.94 -1.95 25.90
N GLY A 453 -0.80 -0.68 26.31
CA GLY A 453 -1.04 0.48 25.45
C GLY A 453 -2.45 0.43 24.84
N VAL A 454 -2.56 0.61 23.52
CA VAL A 454 -3.82 0.44 22.77
C VAL A 454 -4.20 -1.03 22.51
N GLY A 455 -3.45 -1.97 23.09
CA GLY A 455 -3.70 -3.40 23.10
C GLY A 455 -3.25 -4.21 21.87
N PRO A 456 -2.13 -3.92 21.17
CA PRO A 456 -1.72 -4.72 20.02
C PRO A 456 -1.38 -6.18 20.37
N ILE A 457 -0.87 -6.46 21.57
CA ILE A 457 -0.66 -7.84 22.06
C ILE A 457 -1.96 -8.35 22.67
N ALA A 458 -2.54 -7.62 23.63
CA ALA A 458 -3.76 -8.03 24.33
C ALA A 458 -4.93 -8.42 23.40
N LEU A 459 -5.28 -7.58 22.41
CA LEU A 459 -6.38 -7.89 21.49
C LEU A 459 -6.03 -9.04 20.54
N ALA A 460 -4.78 -9.13 20.10
CA ALA A 460 -4.34 -10.24 19.28
C ALA A 460 -4.36 -11.57 20.04
N ALA A 461 -3.93 -11.57 21.30
CA ALA A 461 -4.00 -12.72 22.18
C ALA A 461 -5.46 -13.12 22.44
N ALA A 462 -6.38 -12.17 22.61
CA ALA A 462 -7.80 -12.45 22.87
C ALA A 462 -8.52 -13.22 21.74
N ARG A 463 -7.93 -13.31 20.54
CA ARG A 463 -8.41 -14.18 19.45
C ARG A 463 -7.98 -15.64 19.58
N ILE A 464 -6.94 -15.89 20.36
CA ILE A 464 -6.27 -17.19 20.48
C ILE A 464 -6.63 -17.81 21.83
N VAL A 465 -6.39 -17.07 22.91
CA VAL A 465 -6.38 -17.60 24.28
C VAL A 465 -7.76 -17.59 24.92
N LYS A 466 -7.89 -18.23 26.08
CA LYS A 466 -9.16 -18.36 26.80
C LYS A 466 -9.70 -17.01 27.28
N ARG A 467 -8.83 -16.20 27.88
CA ARG A 467 -9.13 -14.89 28.48
C ARG A 467 -7.88 -14.01 28.51
N VAL A 468 -8.06 -12.70 28.33
CA VAL A 468 -7.00 -11.70 28.48
C VAL A 468 -7.36 -10.70 29.56
N TYR A 469 -6.40 -10.36 30.42
CA TYR A 469 -6.45 -9.20 31.31
C TYR A 469 -5.41 -8.20 30.83
N ALA A 470 -5.83 -6.99 30.48
CA ALA A 470 -4.96 -5.98 29.91
C ALA A 470 -4.98 -4.72 30.76
N ASN A 471 -3.81 -4.15 31.00
CA ASN A 471 -3.63 -2.96 31.80
C ASN A 471 -2.74 -1.95 31.09
N ASP A 472 -3.03 -0.67 31.27
CA ASP A 472 -2.06 0.38 30.95
C ASP A 472 -2.21 1.55 31.93
N LEU A 473 -1.12 2.28 32.18
CA LEU A 473 -1.13 3.45 33.05
C LEU A 473 -1.78 4.66 32.35
N ASN A 474 -1.62 4.78 31.02
CA ASN A 474 -2.13 5.91 30.26
C ASN A 474 -3.64 5.77 30.00
N PRO A 475 -4.49 6.67 30.54
CA PRO A 475 -5.94 6.58 30.38
C PRO A 475 -6.38 6.69 28.91
N HIS A 476 -5.66 7.44 28.07
CA HIS A 476 -5.97 7.52 26.63
C HIS A 476 -5.67 6.21 25.91
N ALA A 477 -4.61 5.51 26.31
CA ALA A 477 -4.29 4.21 25.74
C ALA A 477 -5.38 3.19 26.07
N VAL A 478 -5.88 3.23 27.32
CA VAL A 478 -7.01 2.41 27.77
C VAL A 478 -8.30 2.73 27.00
N GLU A 479 -8.64 4.01 26.85
CA GLU A 479 -9.82 4.43 26.06
C GLU A 479 -9.76 3.88 24.63
N PHE A 480 -8.62 4.02 23.95
CA PHE A 480 -8.43 3.44 22.62
C PHE A 480 -8.45 1.92 22.64
N MET A 481 -7.90 1.26 23.65
CA MET A 481 -7.94 -0.19 23.78
C MET A 481 -9.36 -0.73 23.94
N GLU A 482 -10.21 -0.04 24.72
CA GLU A 482 -11.64 -0.36 24.86
C GLU A 482 -12.37 -0.21 23.54
N GLN A 483 -12.19 0.92 22.84
CA GLN A 483 -12.76 1.14 21.50
C GLN A 483 -12.29 0.07 20.52
N ASN A 484 -11.00 -0.26 20.52
CA ASN A 484 -10.42 -1.29 19.67
C ASN A 484 -10.99 -2.67 19.99
N SER A 485 -11.29 -2.97 21.26
CA SER A 485 -11.90 -4.24 21.65
C SER A 485 -13.28 -4.40 21.00
N VAL A 486 -14.08 -3.33 20.99
CA VAL A 486 -15.42 -3.29 20.37
C VAL A 486 -15.32 -3.39 18.85
N VAL A 487 -14.43 -2.61 18.23
CA VAL A 487 -14.21 -2.62 16.77
C VAL A 487 -13.83 -4.01 16.26
N ASN A 488 -13.09 -4.79 17.07
CA ASN A 488 -12.67 -6.14 16.73
C ASN A 488 -13.57 -7.24 17.31
N LYS A 489 -14.66 -6.89 18.02
CA LYS A 489 -15.63 -7.83 18.63
C LYS A 489 -15.00 -8.77 19.67
N LEU A 490 -14.12 -8.22 20.50
CA LEU A 490 -13.33 -8.95 21.51
C LEU A 490 -13.70 -8.58 22.95
N GLU A 491 -14.68 -7.71 23.16
CA GLU A 491 -15.08 -7.18 24.47
C GLU A 491 -15.44 -8.28 25.50
N LYS A 492 -15.88 -9.45 25.04
CA LYS A 492 -16.18 -10.60 25.90
C LYS A 492 -14.96 -11.46 26.26
N ARG A 493 -13.84 -11.28 25.57
CA ARG A 493 -12.61 -12.08 25.72
C ARG A 493 -11.51 -11.34 26.50
N ILE A 494 -11.65 -10.03 26.67
CA ILE A 494 -10.69 -9.17 27.33
C ILE A 494 -11.34 -8.43 28.50
N GLU A 495 -10.58 -8.19 29.56
CA GLU A 495 -10.93 -7.28 30.65
C GLU A 495 -9.82 -6.24 30.77
N ILE A 496 -10.21 -4.98 30.81
CA ILE A 496 -9.30 -3.84 30.65
C ILE A 496 -9.23 -3.06 31.97
N PHE A 497 -8.03 -2.65 32.37
CA PHE A 497 -7.75 -1.89 33.58
C PHE A 497 -6.90 -0.66 33.27
N ASN A 498 -7.09 0.39 34.06
CA ASN A 498 -6.22 1.57 34.07
C ASN A 498 -5.55 1.71 35.44
N MET A 499 -4.40 1.07 35.61
CA MET A 499 -3.67 1.05 36.86
C MET A 499 -2.16 1.12 36.62
N ASP A 500 -1.43 1.53 37.66
CA ASP A 500 0.01 1.28 37.74
C ASP A 500 0.29 -0.23 37.62
N GLY A 501 1.32 -0.60 36.85
CA GLY A 501 1.60 -2.00 36.51
C GLY A 501 1.89 -2.88 37.75
N ARG A 502 2.56 -2.33 38.77
CA ARG A 502 2.86 -3.07 40.01
C ARG A 502 1.58 -3.29 40.82
N ARG A 503 0.72 -2.27 40.89
CA ARG A 503 -0.60 -2.39 41.53
C ARG A 503 -1.49 -3.39 40.81
N PHE A 504 -1.47 -3.37 39.48
CA PHE A 504 -2.21 -4.32 38.65
C PHE A 504 -1.77 -5.77 38.89
N ILE A 505 -0.46 -6.05 38.90
CA ILE A 505 0.09 -7.38 39.22
C ILE A 505 -0.42 -7.82 40.60
N LYS A 506 -0.27 -6.99 41.64
CA LYS A 506 -0.74 -7.34 42.99
C LYS A 506 -2.25 -7.64 43.00
N ALA A 507 -3.07 -6.77 42.41
CA ALA A 507 -4.53 -6.95 42.38
C ALA A 507 -4.93 -8.25 41.65
N MET A 508 -4.31 -8.54 40.50
CA MET A 508 -4.61 -9.74 39.72
C MET A 508 -4.28 -11.02 40.48
N PHE A 509 -3.10 -11.08 41.11
CA PHE A 509 -2.64 -12.27 41.81
C PHE A 509 -3.19 -12.42 43.24
N SER A 510 -3.71 -11.36 43.85
CA SER A 510 -4.50 -11.46 45.09
C SER A 510 -5.90 -12.04 44.87
N SER A 511 -6.49 -11.87 43.68
CA SER A 511 -7.81 -12.43 43.35
C SER A 511 -7.74 -13.86 42.82
N ASP A 512 -8.86 -14.61 42.88
CA ASP A 512 -8.96 -15.95 42.28
C ASP A 512 -8.68 -15.97 40.76
N LYS A 513 -8.78 -14.80 40.10
CA LYS A 513 -8.41 -14.64 38.68
C LYS A 513 -6.94 -14.99 38.45
N GLY A 514 -6.06 -14.66 39.40
CA GLY A 514 -4.62 -14.90 39.31
C GLY A 514 -4.22 -16.37 39.26
N GLN A 515 -5.02 -17.29 39.82
CA GLN A 515 -4.74 -18.74 39.75
C GLN A 515 -4.79 -19.29 38.33
N LYS A 516 -5.51 -18.61 37.43
CA LYS A 516 -5.73 -19.07 36.07
C LYS A 516 -4.70 -18.50 35.09
N VAL A 517 -3.93 -17.50 35.49
CA VAL A 517 -2.96 -16.82 34.62
C VAL A 517 -1.80 -17.75 34.30
N THR A 518 -1.60 -18.03 33.02
CA THR A 518 -0.51 -18.89 32.52
C THR A 518 0.61 -18.07 31.87
N GLN A 519 0.28 -16.89 31.36
CA GLN A 519 1.22 -16.02 30.63
C GLN A 519 1.14 -14.60 31.17
N VAL A 520 2.30 -13.98 31.40
CA VAL A 520 2.39 -12.56 31.72
C VAL A 520 3.32 -11.87 30.72
N VAL A 521 2.87 -10.75 30.16
CA VAL A 521 3.63 -9.95 29.20
C VAL A 521 3.91 -8.58 29.80
N MET A 522 5.19 -8.20 29.81
CA MET A 522 5.67 -6.92 30.32
C MET A 522 6.50 -6.22 29.23
N ASN A 523 5.80 -5.53 28.34
CA ASN A 523 6.30 -4.90 27.10
C ASN A 523 6.68 -3.40 27.27
N LEU A 524 7.12 -2.99 28.47
CA LEU A 524 7.66 -1.66 28.78
C LEU A 524 9.18 -1.72 28.95
N PRO A 525 10.01 -1.70 27.88
CA PRO A 525 11.40 -2.16 27.97
C PRO A 525 12.34 -1.25 28.77
N LYS A 526 11.86 -0.05 29.15
CA LYS A 526 12.63 0.88 29.98
C LYS A 526 12.59 0.46 31.45
N ASP A 527 11.43 0.04 31.96
CA ASP A 527 11.14 -0.07 33.40
C ASP A 527 10.51 -1.44 33.80
N ALA A 528 10.28 -2.34 32.85
CA ALA A 528 9.58 -3.60 33.09
C ALA A 528 10.38 -4.58 33.97
N ALA A 529 11.71 -4.61 33.86
CA ALA A 529 12.54 -5.51 34.67
C ALA A 529 12.47 -5.13 36.15
N GLU A 530 12.55 -3.85 36.43
CA GLU A 530 12.51 -3.29 37.78
C GLU A 530 11.17 -3.58 38.44
N SER A 531 10.10 -3.73 37.65
CA SER A 531 8.73 -4.05 38.10
C SER A 531 8.50 -5.54 38.42
N LEU A 532 9.50 -6.41 38.21
CA LEU A 532 9.41 -7.84 38.52
C LEU A 532 9.35 -8.15 40.02
N ASP A 533 9.85 -7.26 40.85
CA ASP A 533 9.69 -7.30 42.32
C ASP A 533 8.21 -7.34 42.76
N ALA A 534 7.27 -6.89 41.92
CA ALA A 534 5.83 -6.99 42.19
C ALA A 534 5.34 -8.45 42.24
N PHE A 535 6.09 -9.41 41.70
CA PHE A 535 5.79 -10.84 41.79
C PHE A 535 6.26 -11.49 43.10
N ARG A 536 7.02 -10.78 43.94
CA ARG A 536 7.49 -11.32 45.21
C ARG A 536 6.32 -11.52 46.18
N GLY A 537 6.11 -12.76 46.61
CA GLY A 537 5.12 -13.09 47.62
C GLY A 537 3.67 -12.98 47.13
N VAL A 538 3.44 -13.00 45.81
CA VAL A 538 2.09 -12.92 45.22
C VAL A 538 1.19 -14.09 45.59
N TYR A 539 1.75 -15.20 46.08
CA TYR A 539 1.01 -16.36 46.56
C TYR A 539 1.12 -16.57 48.08
N ASN A 540 1.58 -15.59 48.85
CA ASN A 540 1.71 -15.73 50.30
C ASN A 540 0.39 -16.01 51.02
N ASP A 541 -0.70 -15.43 50.53
CA ASP A 541 -2.03 -15.56 51.14
C ASP A 541 -2.73 -16.87 50.71
N ARG A 542 -2.01 -17.79 50.03
CA ARG A 542 -2.54 -19.04 49.48
C ARG A 542 -1.92 -20.27 50.12
N GLN A 543 -2.69 -21.35 50.19
CA GLN A 543 -2.15 -22.65 50.59
C GLN A 543 -1.11 -23.11 49.57
N ARG A 544 0.00 -23.66 50.08
CA ARG A 544 1.06 -24.24 49.27
C ARG A 544 0.59 -25.59 48.73
N ASP A 545 -0.17 -25.56 47.65
CA ASP A 545 -0.51 -26.77 46.90
C ASP A 545 0.66 -27.11 45.96
N GLU A 546 0.98 -28.40 45.85
CA GLU A 546 2.02 -28.91 44.96
C GLU A 546 1.59 -28.90 43.48
N SER A 547 0.29 -28.82 43.20
CA SER A 547 -0.25 -28.72 41.83
C SER A 547 -0.33 -27.30 41.26
N LEU A 548 0.16 -26.27 41.98
CA LEU A 548 0.13 -24.89 41.49
C LEU A 548 1.07 -24.72 40.28
N SER A 549 0.49 -24.39 39.13
CA SER A 549 1.25 -23.96 37.95
C SER A 549 1.62 -22.48 38.08
N PHE A 550 2.85 -22.14 37.70
CA PHE A 550 3.36 -20.78 37.75
C PHE A 550 3.35 -20.17 36.34
N PRO A 551 2.98 -18.89 36.21
CA PRO A 551 2.93 -18.27 34.89
C PRO A 551 4.33 -18.15 34.28
N THR A 552 4.38 -18.26 32.96
CA THR A 552 5.56 -17.81 32.20
C THR A 552 5.50 -16.30 32.06
N ILE A 553 6.59 -15.62 32.43
CA ILE A 553 6.76 -14.17 32.34
C ILE A 553 7.63 -13.86 31.13
N HIS A 554 7.11 -13.02 30.24
CA HIS A 554 7.81 -12.44 29.10
C HIS A 554 8.09 -10.96 29.38
N VAL A 555 9.33 -10.65 29.76
CA VAL A 555 9.75 -9.29 30.10
C VAL A 555 10.67 -8.73 29.03
N TYR A 556 10.35 -7.51 28.57
CA TYR A 556 11.17 -6.80 27.61
C TYR A 556 12.10 -5.81 28.31
N GLY A 557 13.27 -5.58 27.73
CA GLY A 557 14.27 -4.67 28.29
C GLY A 557 15.11 -4.00 27.23
N PHE A 558 15.69 -2.84 27.56
CA PHE A 558 16.80 -2.28 26.81
C PHE A 558 18.12 -2.48 27.54
N SER A 559 19.19 -2.75 26.80
CA SER A 559 20.55 -2.72 27.35
C SER A 559 21.51 -2.03 26.38
N LYS A 560 22.46 -1.27 26.92
CA LYS A 560 23.57 -0.64 26.20
C LYS A 560 24.93 -1.26 26.58
N ALA A 561 24.93 -2.28 27.43
CA ALA A 561 26.15 -2.93 27.89
C ALA A 561 26.87 -3.65 26.74
N PRO A 562 28.19 -3.88 26.84
CA PRO A 562 28.94 -4.71 25.89
C PRO A 562 28.36 -6.12 25.76
N ASP A 563 27.88 -6.68 26.88
CA ASP A 563 27.06 -7.89 26.91
C ASP A 563 25.63 -7.56 27.37
N PRO A 564 24.72 -7.27 26.42
CA PRO A 564 23.33 -6.95 26.71
C PRO A 564 22.56 -8.07 27.42
N GLU A 565 22.88 -9.34 27.14
CA GLU A 565 22.12 -10.48 27.66
C GLU A 565 22.46 -10.69 29.13
N PHE A 566 23.74 -10.60 29.47
CA PHE A 566 24.21 -10.66 30.86
C PHE A 566 23.65 -9.51 31.71
N ASP A 567 23.78 -8.25 31.28
CA ASP A 567 23.23 -7.08 31.99
C ASP A 567 21.73 -7.22 32.25
N PHE A 568 20.97 -7.67 31.25
CA PHE A 568 19.54 -7.81 31.41
C PHE A 568 19.17 -8.99 32.33
N HIS A 569 19.94 -10.08 32.28
CA HIS A 569 19.78 -11.21 33.21
C HIS A 569 20.04 -10.79 34.67
N GLU A 570 21.10 -10.01 34.91
CA GLU A 570 21.41 -9.49 36.25
C GLU A 570 20.28 -8.60 36.79
N ARG A 571 19.72 -7.69 35.98
CA ARG A 571 18.59 -6.87 36.41
C ARG A 571 17.36 -7.70 36.77
N ILE A 572 17.08 -8.79 36.04
CA ILE A 572 16.01 -9.73 36.36
C ILE A 572 16.27 -10.41 37.71
N ARG A 573 17.48 -10.92 37.94
CA ARG A 573 17.88 -11.55 39.22
C ARG A 573 17.73 -10.59 40.40
N ILE A 574 18.23 -9.36 40.25
CA ILE A 574 18.15 -8.30 41.27
C ILE A 574 16.68 -7.97 41.58
N ALA A 575 15.86 -7.74 40.55
CA ALA A 575 14.45 -7.40 40.72
C ALA A 575 13.62 -8.55 41.31
N LEU A 576 13.99 -9.81 41.08
CA LEU A 576 13.35 -10.96 41.72
C LEU A 576 13.93 -11.30 43.10
N SER A 577 15.13 -10.80 43.43
CA SER A 577 15.95 -11.28 44.55
C SER A 577 16.16 -12.80 44.50
N GLU A 578 16.43 -13.31 43.29
CA GLU A 578 16.64 -14.72 43.02
C GLU A 578 17.88 -14.91 42.16
N VAL A 579 18.76 -15.83 42.55
CA VAL A 579 20.04 -16.07 41.87
C VAL A 579 19.86 -17.10 40.75
N ALA A 580 18.99 -18.09 40.95
CA ALA A 580 18.77 -19.18 40.01
C ALA A 580 17.46 -18.98 39.24
N VAL A 581 17.50 -18.16 38.19
CA VAL A 581 16.40 -18.04 37.22
C VAL A 581 16.89 -18.54 35.86
N ASP A 582 16.28 -19.63 35.39
CA ASP A 582 16.49 -20.12 34.02
C ASP A 582 15.71 -19.24 33.06
N VAL A 583 16.44 -18.44 32.28
CA VAL A 583 15.87 -17.40 31.41
C VAL A 583 16.22 -17.69 29.97
N LYS A 584 15.19 -17.84 29.13
CA LYS A 584 15.36 -17.84 27.68
C LYS A 584 15.47 -16.41 27.18
N MET A 585 16.67 -16.03 26.75
CA MET A 585 16.96 -14.69 26.23
C MET A 585 16.77 -14.60 24.72
N ARG A 586 16.32 -13.45 24.24
CA ARG A 586 16.24 -13.14 22.80
C ARG A 586 16.57 -11.68 22.52
N LYS A 587 17.50 -11.44 21.61
CA LYS A 587 17.68 -10.12 20.96
C LYS A 587 16.55 -9.86 19.98
N VAL A 588 15.69 -8.89 20.31
CA VAL A 588 14.53 -8.50 19.50
C VAL A 588 14.98 -7.63 18.34
N ARG A 589 15.71 -6.54 18.62
CA ARG A 589 16.24 -5.62 17.61
C ARG A 589 17.28 -4.66 18.20
N LEU A 590 18.06 -4.05 17.31
CA LEU A 590 18.85 -2.87 17.64
C LEU A 590 17.95 -1.62 17.65
N VAL A 591 18.06 -0.81 18.70
CA VAL A 591 17.24 0.41 18.91
C VAL A 591 18.01 1.66 18.51
N ALA A 592 19.31 1.66 18.78
CA ALA A 592 20.30 2.67 18.43
C ALA A 592 21.68 2.00 18.43
N PRO A 593 22.75 2.62 17.91
CA PRO A 593 24.10 2.07 18.01
C PRO A 593 24.42 1.61 19.45
N GLY A 594 24.80 0.34 19.61
CA GLY A 594 25.10 -0.29 20.91
C GLY A 594 23.90 -0.55 21.83
N LYS A 595 22.67 -0.11 21.50
CA LYS A 595 21.48 -0.30 22.33
C LYS A 595 20.58 -1.41 21.79
N TRP A 596 20.52 -2.54 22.49
CA TRP A 596 19.66 -3.68 22.16
C TRP A 596 18.32 -3.62 22.89
N MET A 597 17.27 -4.09 22.22
CA MET A 597 16.02 -4.51 22.83
C MET A 597 16.03 -6.03 22.97
N LEU A 598 15.69 -6.51 24.17
CA LEU A 598 15.71 -7.91 24.56
C LEU A 598 14.31 -8.35 25.01
N CYS A 599 14.04 -9.64 24.89
CA CYS A 599 12.92 -10.32 25.52
C CYS A 599 13.49 -11.49 26.31
N ALA A 600 13.23 -11.50 27.61
CA ALA A 600 13.52 -12.61 28.51
C ALA A 600 12.21 -13.36 28.79
N SER A 601 12.25 -14.69 28.71
CA SER A 601 11.10 -15.55 29.03
C SER A 601 11.51 -16.58 30.08
N PHE A 602 10.77 -16.66 31.19
CA PHE A 602 11.04 -17.60 32.27
C PHE A 602 9.76 -17.91 33.05
N ILE A 603 9.71 -19.07 33.70
CA ILE A 603 8.61 -19.42 34.61
C ILE A 603 8.85 -18.69 35.94
N LEU A 604 7.81 -18.07 36.51
CA LEU A 604 7.92 -17.41 37.82
C LEU A 604 8.44 -18.41 38.88
N PRO A 605 9.62 -18.16 39.49
CA PRO A 605 10.18 -19.11 40.46
C PRO A 605 9.29 -19.26 41.70
N LYS A 606 9.13 -20.51 42.16
CA LYS A 606 8.37 -20.84 43.37
C LYS A 606 8.90 -20.09 44.61
N SER A 607 10.21 -19.96 44.73
CA SER A 607 10.89 -19.20 45.80
C SER A 607 10.45 -17.73 45.84
N VAL A 608 10.36 -17.09 44.67
CA VAL A 608 9.91 -15.70 44.52
C VAL A 608 8.43 -15.58 44.86
N ALA A 609 7.59 -16.45 44.29
CA ALA A 609 6.14 -16.37 44.42
C ALA A 609 5.64 -16.51 45.87
N PHE A 610 6.37 -17.25 46.71
CA PHE A 610 6.09 -17.43 48.14
C PHE A 610 7.11 -16.73 49.07
N SER A 611 7.89 -15.77 48.54
CA SER A 611 8.84 -15.02 49.34
C SER A 611 8.13 -14.14 50.37
N ARG A 612 8.70 -14.00 51.58
CA ARG A 612 8.18 -13.07 52.58
C ARG A 612 8.20 -11.65 52.01
N LYS A 613 7.09 -10.92 52.13
CA LYS A 613 7.06 -9.50 51.77
C LYS A 613 8.16 -8.82 52.59
N ASN A 614 9.17 -8.23 51.95
CA ASN A 614 10.05 -7.31 52.65
C ASN A 614 9.17 -6.12 53.04
N THR A 615 8.68 -6.13 54.29
CA THR A 615 8.20 -4.95 54.96
C THR A 615 9.42 -4.08 55.17
N LEU A 616 9.77 -3.28 54.16
CA LEU A 616 10.58 -2.09 54.40
C LEU A 616 9.76 -1.24 55.37
N ILE A 617 10.14 -1.32 56.64
CA ILE A 617 9.72 -0.40 57.68
C ILE A 617 10.07 0.99 57.13
N MET A 618 9.03 1.81 56.95
CA MET A 618 9.15 3.21 56.53
C MET A 618 10.05 3.99 57.46
#